data_AF-A0AAV4R094-F1
#
_entry.id   AF-A0AAV4R094-F1
#
_cell.length_a   1.000
_cell.length_b   1.000
_cell.length_c   1.000
_cell.angle_alpha   90.00
_cell.angle_beta   90.00
_cell.angle_gamma   90.00
#
_symmetry.space_group_name_H-M   'P 1'
#
loop_
_entity.id
_entity.type
_entity.pdbx_description
1 polymer ?
#
loop_
_entity_poly.entity_id
_entity_poly.type
_entity_poly.pdbx_seq_one_letter_code
_entity_poly.pdbx_strand_id
1 'polypeptide(L)'
;MTDLVFHHLLQILKLEKPHVISTLALKTLCNYFYFKEGADLMVKFQKKIFNLVEQAVRSCENLHALVSMLYMNYAVAVYKHLLVSMGAYCLSLQKIVQIIKNPHSMFKLFVTIETMCIRHTSAYLTFKSLNLYSTLVTCKEYELDYKGNTIFKKLLKRFKP
;
A
#
# COMPACT_ATOMS: atom_id res chain seq x y z
N MET A 1 -14.41 22.75 -3.71
CA MET A 1 -14.57 22.06 -5.02
C MET A 1 -13.76 20.75 -5.06
N THR A 2 -12.52 20.74 -4.57
CA THR A 2 -11.62 19.57 -4.49
C THR A 2 -12.22 18.36 -3.76
N ASP A 3 -12.94 18.59 -2.66
CA ASP A 3 -13.59 17.53 -1.89
C ASP A 3 -14.67 16.78 -2.70
N LEU A 4 -15.45 17.47 -3.54
CA LEU A 4 -16.53 16.83 -4.31
C LEU A 4 -15.97 15.85 -5.34
N VAL A 5 -14.95 16.28 -6.09
CA VAL A 5 -14.24 15.42 -7.07
C VAL A 5 -13.61 14.23 -6.36
N PHE A 6 -12.99 14.46 -5.19
CA PHE A 6 -12.39 13.40 -4.40
C PHE A 6 -13.42 12.34 -3.95
N HIS A 7 -14.58 12.77 -3.45
CA HIS A 7 -15.65 11.85 -3.06
C HIS A 7 -16.18 11.05 -4.25
N HIS A 8 -16.28 11.68 -5.43
CA HIS A 8 -16.67 10.99 -6.66
C HIS A 8 -15.66 9.89 -7.04
N LEU A 9 -14.35 10.16 -6.95
CA LEU A 9 -13.31 9.15 -7.18
C LEU A 9 -13.43 7.96 -6.22
N LEU A 10 -13.74 8.20 -4.95
CA LEU A 10 -13.96 7.12 -3.98
C LEU A 10 -15.23 6.30 -4.30
N GLN A 11 -16.28 6.95 -4.82
CA GLN A 11 -17.48 6.24 -5.28
C GLN A 11 -17.19 5.37 -6.50
N ILE A 12 -16.36 5.83 -7.44
CA ILE A 12 -15.91 5.02 -8.58
C ILE A 12 -15.25 3.72 -8.10
N LEU A 13 -14.32 3.81 -7.14
CA LEU A 13 -13.65 2.62 -6.58
C LEU A 13 -14.62 1.69 -5.84
N LYS A 14 -15.67 2.23 -5.21
CA LYS A 14 -16.68 1.44 -4.48
C LYS A 14 -17.55 0.61 -5.41
N LEU A 15 -17.90 1.15 -6.58
CA LEU A 15 -18.95 0.60 -7.44
C LEU A 15 -18.46 -0.52 -8.38
N GLU A 16 -17.25 -1.06 -8.17
CA GLU A 16 -16.62 -2.09 -9.01
C GLU A 16 -16.80 -1.80 -10.52
N LYS A 17 -16.64 -0.51 -10.88
CA LYS A 17 -16.80 -0.03 -12.26
C LYS A 17 -15.82 -0.75 -13.20
N PRO A 18 -16.07 -0.74 -14.52
CA PRO A 18 -15.19 -1.35 -15.51
C PRO A 18 -13.72 -1.05 -15.22
N HIS A 19 -12.85 -2.06 -15.37
CA HIS A 19 -11.46 -2.01 -14.91
C HIS A 19 -10.70 -0.73 -15.30
N VAL A 20 -11.00 -0.16 -16.48
CA VAL A 20 -10.42 1.11 -16.97
C VAL A 20 -10.73 2.29 -16.04
N ILE A 21 -11.98 2.41 -15.58
CA ILE A 21 -12.41 3.54 -14.73
C ILE A 21 -11.76 3.42 -13.34
N SER A 22 -11.72 2.21 -12.77
CA SER A 22 -11.04 1.94 -11.50
C SER A 22 -9.53 2.21 -11.57
N THR A 23 -8.91 1.86 -12.71
CA THR A 23 -7.49 2.16 -12.99
C THR A 23 -7.23 3.67 -13.03
N LEU A 24 -8.07 4.44 -13.73
CA LEU A 24 -7.95 5.89 -13.80
C LEU A 24 -8.18 6.55 -12.44
N ALA A 25 -9.20 6.12 -11.70
CA ALA A 25 -9.44 6.63 -10.35
C ALA A 25 -8.24 6.40 -9.43
N LEU A 26 -7.64 5.21 -9.46
CA LEU A 26 -6.48 4.90 -8.64
C LEU A 26 -5.22 5.66 -9.08
N LYS A 27 -4.98 5.84 -10.39
CA LYS A 27 -3.94 6.74 -10.90
C LYS A 27 -4.11 8.16 -10.38
N THR A 28 -5.34 8.66 -10.45
CA THR A 28 -5.66 10.00 -9.95
C THR A 28 -5.37 10.09 -8.46
N LEU A 29 -5.82 9.13 -7.64
CA LEU A 29 -5.48 9.08 -6.20
C LEU A 29 -3.97 9.02 -5.92
N CYS A 30 -3.20 8.28 -6.72
CA CYS A 30 -1.74 8.31 -6.61
C CYS A 30 -1.19 9.73 -6.84
N ASN A 31 -1.73 10.45 -7.84
CA ASN A 31 -1.30 11.80 -8.17
C ASN A 31 -1.74 12.86 -7.14
N TYR A 32 -2.79 12.61 -6.34
CA TYR A 32 -3.19 13.53 -5.26
C TYR A 32 -2.06 13.80 -4.26
N PHE A 33 -1.09 12.88 -4.10
CA PHE A 33 0.07 13.09 -3.23
C PHE A 33 1.09 14.11 -3.75
N TYR A 34 0.99 14.56 -4.99
CA TYR A 34 1.93 15.52 -5.57
C TYR A 34 1.74 16.94 -5.01
N PHE A 35 0.50 17.31 -4.67
CA PHE A 35 0.14 18.63 -4.13
C PHE A 35 -0.28 18.52 -2.66
N LYS A 36 -0.06 19.57 -1.87
CA LYS A 36 -0.27 19.54 -0.41
C LYS A 36 -1.73 19.24 -0.04
N GLU A 37 -2.67 19.99 -0.61
CA GLU A 37 -4.10 19.84 -0.34
C GLU A 37 -4.59 18.45 -0.72
N GLY A 38 -4.01 17.87 -1.78
CA GLY A 38 -4.34 16.53 -2.20
C GLY A 38 -3.81 15.46 -1.25
N ALA A 39 -2.57 15.60 -0.77
CA ALA A 39 -1.99 14.71 0.23
C ALA A 39 -2.79 14.78 1.55
N ASP A 40 -3.23 15.96 1.96
CA ASP A 40 -4.08 16.14 3.15
C ASP A 40 -5.40 15.38 3.02
N LEU A 41 -6.03 15.37 1.83
CA LEU A 41 -7.22 14.56 1.57
C LEU A 41 -6.93 13.05 1.63
N MET A 42 -5.79 12.61 1.09
CA MET A 42 -5.38 11.20 1.15
C MET A 42 -5.23 10.75 2.61
N VAL A 43 -4.63 11.57 3.47
CA VAL A 43 -4.49 11.28 4.90
C VAL A 43 -5.83 11.33 5.62
N LYS A 44 -6.65 12.36 5.38
CA LYS A 44 -7.98 12.52 5.98
C LYS A 44 -8.89 11.32 5.72
N PHE A 45 -8.85 10.76 4.51
CA PHE A 45 -9.69 9.63 4.10
C PHE A 45 -8.97 8.29 4.09
N GLN A 46 -7.78 8.19 4.69
CA GLN A 46 -6.87 7.05 4.64
C GLN A 46 -7.57 5.69 4.83
N LYS A 47 -8.33 5.51 5.92
CA LYS A 47 -9.01 4.23 6.23
C LYS A 47 -10.02 3.83 5.14
N LYS A 48 -10.77 4.81 4.63
CA LYS A 48 -11.76 4.58 3.57
C LYS A 48 -11.07 4.17 2.26
N ILE A 49 -9.98 4.86 1.91
CA ILE A 49 -9.17 4.54 0.71
C ILE A 49 -8.62 3.12 0.80
N PHE A 50 -8.05 2.75 1.96
CA PHE A 50 -7.51 1.40 2.18
C PHE A 50 -8.55 0.30 1.99
N ASN A 51 -9.75 0.47 2.55
CA ASN A 51 -10.81 -0.53 2.38
C ASN A 51 -11.24 -0.66 0.92
N LEU A 52 -11.39 0.46 0.20
CA LEU A 52 -11.77 0.45 -1.21
C LEU A 52 -10.70 -0.16 -2.10
N VAL A 53 -9.43 0.12 -1.82
CA VAL A 53 -8.28 -0.43 -2.55
C VAL A 53 -8.12 -1.93 -2.30
N GLU A 54 -8.31 -2.38 -1.04
CA GLU A 54 -8.29 -3.80 -0.69
C GLU A 54 -9.38 -4.59 -1.45
N GLN A 55 -10.56 -4.00 -1.65
CA GLN A 55 -11.63 -4.60 -2.46
C GLN A 55 -11.28 -4.59 -3.95
N ALA A 56 -10.87 -3.44 -4.49
CA ALA A 56 -10.56 -3.30 -5.91
C ALA A 56 -9.38 -4.18 -6.36
N VAL A 57 -8.35 -4.35 -5.53
CA VAL A 57 -7.16 -5.14 -5.89
C VAL A 57 -7.44 -6.64 -5.98
N ARG A 58 -8.45 -7.14 -5.25
CA ARG A 58 -8.86 -8.55 -5.32
C ARG A 58 -9.59 -8.88 -6.63
N SER A 59 -10.25 -7.91 -7.24
CA SER A 59 -11.02 -8.14 -8.48
C SER A 59 -10.21 -7.93 -9.75
N CYS A 60 -9.01 -7.33 -9.68
CA CYS A 60 -8.24 -6.99 -10.87
C CYS A 60 -6.72 -6.92 -10.63
N GLU A 61 -5.98 -7.88 -11.18
CA GLU A 61 -4.51 -7.92 -11.07
C GLU A 61 -3.82 -6.72 -11.75
N ASN A 62 -4.46 -6.10 -12.74
CA ASN A 62 -3.93 -4.90 -13.41
C ASN A 62 -3.77 -3.71 -12.45
N LEU A 63 -4.44 -3.74 -11.29
CA LEU A 63 -4.31 -2.70 -10.27
C LEU A 63 -3.09 -2.89 -9.36
N HIS A 64 -2.42 -4.05 -9.36
CA HIS A 64 -1.28 -4.34 -8.47
C HIS A 64 -0.19 -3.26 -8.52
N ALA A 65 0.17 -2.80 -9.72
CA ALA A 65 1.20 -1.79 -9.91
C ALA A 65 0.81 -0.41 -9.35
N LEU A 66 -0.46 -0.04 -9.49
CA LEU A 66 -0.98 1.23 -8.99
C LEU A 66 -1.19 1.20 -7.47
N VAL A 67 -1.68 0.08 -6.95
CA VAL A 67 -1.82 -0.12 -5.51
C VAL A 67 -0.46 -0.08 -4.83
N SER A 68 0.54 -0.80 -5.34
CA SER A 68 1.89 -0.73 -4.77
C SER A 68 2.46 0.69 -4.78
N MET A 69 2.22 1.47 -5.85
CA MET A 69 2.58 2.88 -5.90
C MET A 69 1.83 3.73 -4.87
N LEU A 70 0.54 3.48 -4.64
CA LEU A 70 -0.23 4.18 -3.61
C LEU A 70 0.39 4.00 -2.22
N TYR A 71 0.79 2.77 -1.84
CA TYR A 71 1.43 2.52 -0.55
C TYR A 71 2.81 3.15 -0.44
N MET A 72 3.57 3.23 -1.54
CA MET A 72 4.82 4.00 -1.59
C MET A 72 4.55 5.49 -1.37
N ASN A 73 3.51 6.06 -1.97
CA ASN A 73 3.16 7.47 -1.78
C ASN A 73 2.75 7.77 -0.33
N TYR A 74 2.02 6.85 0.32
CA TYR A 74 1.75 6.96 1.76
C TYR A 74 3.04 6.89 2.59
N ALA A 75 4.00 6.01 2.27
CA ALA A 75 5.29 5.98 2.95
C ALA A 75 6.06 7.30 2.78
N VAL A 76 6.03 7.88 1.58
CA VAL A 76 6.60 9.21 1.32
C VAL A 76 5.88 10.30 2.13
N ALA A 77 4.56 10.21 2.27
CA ALA A 77 3.79 11.13 3.12
C ALA A 77 4.21 11.03 4.60
N VAL A 78 4.48 9.82 5.11
CA VAL A 78 5.05 9.65 6.46
C VAL A 78 6.42 10.32 6.55
N TYR A 79 7.29 10.09 5.57
CA TYR A 79 8.62 10.70 5.52
C TYR A 79 8.56 12.24 5.50
N LYS A 80 7.54 12.80 4.83
CA LYS A 80 7.24 14.24 4.80
C LYS A 80 6.47 14.74 6.04
N HIS A 81 6.41 13.94 7.11
CA HIS A 81 5.76 14.27 8.38
C HIS A 81 4.25 14.54 8.31
N LEU A 82 3.55 14.02 7.30
CA LEU A 82 2.09 14.04 7.32
C LEU A 82 1.54 13.05 8.38
N LEU A 83 0.38 13.38 8.94
CA LEU A 83 -0.28 12.65 10.03
C LEU A 83 -0.96 11.33 9.57
N VAL A 84 -0.23 10.50 8.83
CA VAL A 84 -0.68 9.17 8.42
C VAL A 84 -0.84 8.29 9.66
N SER A 85 -2.00 7.64 9.80
CA SER A 85 -2.20 6.63 10.84
C SER A 85 -1.34 5.41 10.56
N MET A 86 -0.22 5.26 11.29
CA MET A 86 0.73 4.17 11.09
C MET A 86 0.10 2.79 11.30
N GLY A 87 -0.76 2.64 12.32
CA GLY A 87 -1.47 1.39 12.59
C GLY A 87 -2.35 0.95 11.41
N ALA A 88 -3.15 1.88 10.88
CA ALA A 88 -3.98 1.62 9.71
C ALA A 88 -3.15 1.32 8.45
N TYR A 89 -2.02 2.02 8.28
CA TYR A 89 -1.11 1.81 7.17
C TYR A 89 -0.49 0.41 7.20
N CYS A 90 0.12 0.00 8.32
CA CYS A 90 0.74 -1.30 8.47
C CYS A 90 -0.26 -2.45 8.30
N LEU A 91 -1.43 -2.36 8.95
CA LEU A 91 -2.49 -3.36 8.81
C LEU A 91 -2.93 -3.53 7.36
N SER A 92 -3.19 -2.41 6.69
CA SER A 92 -3.64 -2.42 5.31
C SER A 92 -2.55 -2.94 4.37
N LEU A 93 -1.31 -2.50 4.54
CA LEU A 93 -0.17 -2.95 3.74
C LEU A 93 0.07 -4.47 3.87
N GLN A 94 -0.04 -5.03 5.07
CA GLN A 94 0.07 -6.48 5.27
C GLN A 94 -1.00 -7.25 4.49
N LYS A 95 -2.25 -6.80 4.51
CA LYS A 95 -3.32 -7.42 3.71
C LYS A 95 -3.05 -7.34 2.21
N ILE A 96 -2.57 -6.20 1.73
CA ILE A 96 -2.23 -6.04 0.31
C ILE A 96 -1.08 -6.96 -0.10
N VAL A 97 -0.08 -7.17 0.75
CA VAL A 97 1.00 -8.15 0.49
C VAL A 97 0.45 -9.56 0.29
N GLN A 98 -0.63 -9.94 0.98
CA GLN A 98 -1.29 -11.24 0.79
C GLN A 98 -2.08 -11.35 -0.52
N ILE A 99 -2.51 -10.21 -1.08
CA ILE A 99 -3.36 -10.18 -2.28
C ILE A 99 -2.52 -10.05 -3.56
N ILE A 100 -1.49 -9.21 -3.55
CA ILE A 100 -0.68 -8.94 -4.74
C ILE A 100 0.17 -10.15 -5.09
N LYS A 101 0.01 -10.66 -6.32
CA LYS A 101 0.83 -11.76 -6.88
C LYS A 101 1.89 -11.31 -7.87
N ASN A 102 1.76 -10.08 -8.39
CA ASN A 102 2.70 -9.55 -9.38
C ASN A 102 4.08 -9.31 -8.74
N PRO A 103 5.16 -9.95 -9.22
CA PRO A 103 6.49 -9.88 -8.58
C PRO A 103 7.05 -8.46 -8.47
N HIS A 104 6.87 -7.64 -9.50
CA HIS A 104 7.38 -6.27 -9.50
C HIS A 104 6.64 -5.37 -8.49
N SER A 105 5.32 -5.57 -8.35
CA SER A 105 4.51 -4.86 -7.36
C SER A 105 4.82 -5.34 -5.94
N MET A 106 5.02 -6.65 -5.76
CA MET A 106 5.43 -7.23 -4.48
C MET A 106 6.80 -6.72 -4.03
N PHE A 107 7.77 -6.66 -4.94
CA PHE A 107 9.08 -6.05 -4.69
C PHE A 107 8.94 -4.62 -4.13
N LYS A 108 8.11 -3.77 -4.77
CA LYS A 108 7.86 -2.40 -4.29
C LYS A 108 7.28 -2.38 -2.88
N LEU A 109 6.36 -3.28 -2.55
CA LEU A 109 5.82 -3.38 -1.20
C LEU A 109 6.88 -3.81 -0.19
N PHE A 110 7.74 -4.77 -0.53
CA PHE A 110 8.82 -5.20 0.35
C PHE A 110 9.85 -4.10 0.60
N VAL A 111 10.23 -3.36 -0.45
CA VAL A 111 11.04 -2.14 -0.31
C VAL A 111 10.35 -1.19 0.66
N THR A 112 9.06 -0.93 0.45
CA THR A 112 8.27 -0.01 1.27
C THR A 112 8.26 -0.42 2.74
N ILE A 113 7.99 -1.69 3.04
CA ILE A 113 8.00 -2.23 4.42
C ILE A 113 9.37 -2.06 5.05
N GLU A 114 10.43 -2.48 4.36
CA GLU A 114 11.79 -2.41 4.90
C GLU A 114 12.21 -0.95 5.16
N THR A 115 11.93 -0.03 4.22
CA THR A 115 12.19 1.40 4.38
C THR A 115 11.43 1.97 5.58
N MET A 116 10.15 1.65 5.73
CA MET A 116 9.33 2.12 6.85
C MET A 116 9.84 1.58 8.18
N CYS A 117 10.26 0.32 8.24
CA CYS A 117 10.79 -0.29 9.47
C CYS A 117 12.17 0.25 9.86
N ILE A 118 13.01 0.64 8.89
CA ILE A 118 14.29 1.28 9.17
C ILE A 118 14.09 2.69 9.73
N ARG A 119 13.12 3.44 9.19
CA ARG A 119 12.94 4.87 9.52
C ARG A 119 12.01 5.10 10.71
N HIS A 120 11.08 4.19 10.97
CA HIS A 120 10.02 4.37 11.97
C HIS A 120 9.88 3.15 12.87
N THR A 121 10.36 3.26 14.12
CA THR A 121 10.23 2.22 15.14
C THR A 121 8.77 1.81 15.35
N SER A 122 7.83 2.75 15.27
CA SER A 122 6.40 2.46 15.37
C SER A 122 5.89 1.53 14.26
N ALA A 123 6.39 1.67 13.03
CA ALA A 123 6.05 0.77 11.92
C ALA A 123 6.57 -0.64 12.19
N TYR A 124 7.83 -0.76 12.63
CA TYR A 124 8.44 -2.06 12.99
C TYR A 124 7.65 -2.76 14.10
N LEU A 125 7.36 -2.06 15.20
CA LEU A 125 6.61 -2.62 16.32
C LEU A 125 5.19 -3.03 15.91
N THR A 126 4.53 -2.24 15.06
CA THR A 126 3.19 -2.57 14.54
C THR A 126 3.23 -3.81 13.65
N PHE A 127 4.18 -3.92 12.73
CA PHE A 127 4.30 -5.13 11.90
C PHE A 127 4.67 -6.37 12.72
N LYS A 128 5.46 -6.20 13.79
CA LYS A 128 5.76 -7.28 14.73
C LYS A 128 4.50 -7.74 15.46
N SER A 129 3.67 -6.82 15.98
CA SER A 129 2.42 -7.17 16.67
C SER A 129 1.38 -7.79 15.74
N LEU A 130 1.36 -7.41 14.46
CA LEU A 130 0.49 -8.01 13.44
C LEU A 130 1.02 -9.35 12.89
N ASN A 131 2.13 -9.86 13.42
CA ASN A 131 2.78 -11.09 12.96
C ASN A 131 3.07 -11.10 11.45
N LEU A 132 3.67 -10.01 10.93
CA LEU A 132 4.02 -9.88 9.51
C LEU A 132 4.83 -11.08 8.98
N TYR A 133 5.62 -11.75 9.83
CA TYR A 133 6.37 -12.95 9.47
C TYR A 133 5.49 -14.03 8.82
N SER A 134 4.30 -14.28 9.37
CA SER A 134 3.36 -15.26 8.83
C SER A 134 2.96 -14.93 7.38
N THR A 135 2.63 -13.66 7.12
CA THR A 135 2.34 -13.14 5.77
C THR A 135 3.55 -13.28 4.85
N LEU A 136 4.76 -12.94 5.31
CA LEU A 136 5.96 -13.07 4.50
C LEU A 136 6.27 -14.52 4.12
N VAL A 137 6.02 -15.50 5.01
CA VAL A 137 6.23 -16.91 4.70
C VAL A 137 5.34 -17.37 3.55
N THR A 138 4.08 -16.89 3.47
CA THR A 138 3.20 -17.19 2.32
C THR A 138 3.70 -16.61 1.00
N CYS A 139 4.62 -15.65 1.04
CA CYS A 139 5.20 -15.06 -0.17
C CYS A 139 6.42 -15.83 -0.72
N LYS A 140 6.87 -16.91 -0.08
CA LYS A 140 8.03 -17.69 -0.54
C LYS A 140 7.84 -18.33 -1.91
N GLU A 141 6.59 -18.54 -2.31
CA GLU A 141 6.22 -19.20 -3.56
C GLU A 141 6.31 -18.26 -4.77
N TYR A 142 6.47 -16.95 -4.56
CA TYR A 142 6.53 -15.99 -5.66
C TYR A 142 7.94 -15.87 -6.24
N GLU A 143 8.02 -15.98 -7.58
CA GLU A 143 9.26 -15.78 -8.33
C GLU A 143 9.63 -14.29 -8.37
N LEU A 144 10.48 -13.87 -7.43
CA LEU A 144 11.06 -12.53 -7.41
C LEU A 144 12.38 -12.50 -8.18
N ASP A 145 12.74 -11.33 -8.72
CA ASP A 145 14.08 -11.11 -9.26
C ASP A 145 15.15 -11.16 -8.14
N TYR A 146 16.44 -11.09 -8.50
CA TYR A 146 17.55 -11.14 -7.54
C TYR A 146 17.43 -10.06 -6.44
N LYS A 147 16.99 -8.84 -6.82
CA LYS A 147 16.85 -7.72 -5.89
C LYS A 147 15.70 -7.97 -4.91
N GLY A 148 14.56 -8.46 -5.40
CA GLY A 148 13.41 -8.79 -4.59
C GLY A 148 13.67 -9.93 -3.62
N ASN A 149 14.38 -10.97 -4.06
CA ASN A 149 14.80 -12.06 -3.18
C ASN A 149 15.70 -11.58 -2.04
N THR A 150 16.61 -10.65 -2.31
CA THR A 150 17.49 -10.08 -1.29
C THR A 150 16.70 -9.35 -0.19
N ILE A 151 15.76 -8.47 -0.59
CA ILE A 151 14.93 -7.73 0.36
C ILE A 151 13.99 -8.66 1.13
N PHE A 152 13.40 -9.62 0.43
CA PHE A 152 12.50 -10.60 1.04
C PHE A 152 13.20 -11.43 2.13
N LYS A 153 14.41 -11.93 1.86
CA LYS A 153 15.23 -12.63 2.87
C LYS A 153 15.57 -11.75 4.07
N LYS A 154 15.87 -10.47 3.84
CA LYS A 154 16.12 -9.49 4.90
C LYS A 154 14.91 -9.30 5.80
N LEU A 155 13.72 -9.13 5.21
CA LEU A 155 12.45 -9.01 5.92
C LEU A 155 12.12 -10.27 6.73
N LEU A 156 12.26 -11.46 6.13
CA LEU A 156 12.06 -12.73 6.83
C LEU A 156 12.97 -12.86 8.05
N LYS A 157 14.25 -12.50 7.93
CA LYS A 157 15.19 -12.52 9.06
C LYS A 157 14.81 -11.50 10.14
N ARG A 158 14.37 -10.30 9.75
CA ARG A 158 14.00 -9.21 10.67
C ARG A 158 12.77 -9.54 11.51
N PHE A 159 11.77 -10.21 10.92
CA PHE A 159 10.49 -10.48 11.57
C PHE A 159 10.36 -11.89 12.13
N LYS A 160 11.38 -12.74 11.98
CA LYS A 160 11.40 -14.08 12.58
C LYS A 160 11.07 -13.97 14.08
N PRO A 161 10.13 -14.79 14.60
CA PRO A 161 9.75 -14.81 16.02
C PRO A 161 10.95 -15.01 16.95
#